data_AF-A0A2S7J8K9-F1
#
_entry.id   AF-A0A2S7J8K9-F1
#
_cell.length_a   1.000
_cell.length_b   1.000
_cell.length_c   1.000
_cell.angle_alpha   90.00
_cell.angle_beta   90.00
_cell.angle_gamma   90.00
#
_symmetry.space_group_name_H-M   'P 1'
#
loop_
_entity.id
_entity.type
_entity.pdbx_description
1 polymer ?
#
loop_
_entity_poly.entity_id
_entity_poly.type
_entity_poly.pdbx_seq_one_letter_code
_entity_poly.pdbx_strand_id
1 'polypeptide(L)'
;MNLSDTLNDIRLERMRRLMGLLEPDPHALVLWKRAMAALHDDAERSRLAHAFRFAKGLKYHHVGLTSDIYFSHPLRVAALAILISGARDAGTGVLAVLHNVLEVSDVSVDILSETFGSDISNQIETLTVDRDVQWDKTYKEGYYGGLVAGPLSVRVVKIVDKLDNLFVLGLNPDASVREKYLAEIEDFVLPMTEASLPSLTAYMRNLVQDCHSTGFIERPAATNLKEET
;
A
#
# COMPACT_ATOMS: atom_id res chain seq x y z
N MET A 1 9.93 -9.71 -14.99
CA MET A 1 8.59 -9.17 -15.30
C MET A 1 8.80 -7.68 -15.53
N ASN A 2 8.27 -7.10 -16.60
CA ASN A 2 8.44 -5.67 -16.85
C ASN A 2 7.51 -4.89 -15.91
N LEU A 3 7.95 -3.74 -15.40
CA LEU A 3 7.10 -2.91 -14.52
C LEU A 3 5.80 -2.50 -15.23
N SER A 4 5.87 -2.31 -16.55
CA SER A 4 4.71 -2.02 -17.42
C SER A 4 3.65 -3.12 -17.43
N ASP A 5 4.01 -4.35 -17.07
CA ASP A 5 3.03 -5.44 -16.96
C ASP A 5 2.25 -5.32 -15.64
N THR A 6 2.74 -4.58 -14.65
CA THR A 6 2.22 -4.53 -13.28
C THR A 6 1.58 -3.19 -12.93
N LEU A 7 2.13 -2.08 -13.43
CA LEU A 7 1.62 -0.72 -13.27
C LEU A 7 1.38 -0.08 -14.64
N ASN A 8 0.22 0.54 -14.81
CA ASN A 8 -0.08 1.38 -15.98
C ASN A 8 0.55 2.78 -15.80
N ASP A 9 0.33 3.66 -16.78
CA ASP A 9 0.71 5.06 -16.63
C ASP A 9 0.02 5.73 -15.44
N ILE A 10 0.65 6.78 -14.92
CA ILE A 10 0.24 7.45 -13.67
C ILE A 10 -1.20 7.96 -13.74
N ARG A 11 -1.64 8.48 -14.89
CA ARG A 11 -3.00 9.02 -15.06
C ARG A 11 -4.04 7.90 -14.93
N LEU A 12 -3.82 6.76 -15.61
CA LEU A 12 -4.72 5.61 -15.51
C LEU A 12 -4.72 4.99 -14.11
N GLU A 13 -3.55 4.85 -13.47
CA GLU A 13 -3.47 4.32 -12.11
C GLU A 13 -4.17 5.24 -11.10
N ARG A 14 -4.01 6.58 -11.25
CA ARG A 14 -4.71 7.61 -10.45
C ARG A 14 -6.21 7.52 -10.62
N MET A 15 -6.69 7.57 -11.86
CA MET A 15 -8.12 7.44 -12.18
C MET A 15 -8.71 6.18 -11.54
N ARG A 16 -8.04 5.04 -11.67
CA ARG A 16 -8.49 3.78 -11.06
C ARG A 16 -8.63 3.87 -9.53
N ARG A 17 -7.68 4.48 -8.82
CA ARG A 17 -7.80 4.62 -7.34
C ARG A 17 -8.94 5.55 -6.97
N LEU A 18 -9.12 6.64 -7.72
CA LEU A 18 -10.19 7.60 -7.49
C LEU A 18 -11.57 6.94 -7.68
N MET A 19 -11.76 6.15 -8.74
CA MET A 19 -12.98 5.37 -8.94
C MET A 19 -13.16 4.29 -7.88
N GLY A 20 -12.04 3.71 -7.41
CA GLY A 20 -11.98 2.78 -6.29
C GLY A 20 -12.41 3.36 -4.93
N LEU A 21 -12.85 4.62 -4.86
CA LEU A 21 -13.49 5.22 -3.68
C LEU A 21 -15.01 5.14 -3.70
N LEU A 22 -15.59 4.80 -4.85
CA LEU A 22 -17.03 4.66 -5.08
C LEU A 22 -17.45 3.20 -5.03
N GLU A 23 -16.61 2.32 -5.58
CA GLU A 23 -16.84 0.87 -5.63
C GLU A 23 -15.52 0.09 -5.47
N PRO A 24 -15.56 -1.20 -5.09
CA PRO A 24 -14.36 -2.01 -4.99
C PRO A 24 -13.60 -2.08 -6.32
N ASP A 25 -12.29 -1.86 -6.30
CA ASP A 25 -11.45 -1.85 -7.51
C ASP A 25 -11.29 -3.29 -8.05
N PRO A 26 -11.92 -3.65 -9.19
CA PRO A 26 -11.87 -5.01 -9.70
C PRO A 26 -10.48 -5.41 -10.18
N HIS A 27 -9.63 -4.44 -10.54
CA HIS A 27 -8.26 -4.73 -10.98
C HIS A 27 -7.36 -5.14 -9.81
N ALA A 28 -7.67 -4.77 -8.57
CA ALA A 28 -6.97 -5.28 -7.40
C ALA A 28 -7.05 -6.83 -7.33
N LEU A 29 -8.21 -7.41 -7.66
CA LEU A 29 -8.37 -8.88 -7.75
C LEU A 29 -7.62 -9.48 -8.94
N VAL A 30 -7.50 -8.77 -10.06
CA VAL A 30 -6.71 -9.23 -11.21
C VAL A 30 -5.23 -9.31 -10.84
N LEU A 31 -4.68 -8.26 -10.22
CA LEU A 31 -3.30 -8.25 -9.71
C LEU A 31 -3.09 -9.34 -8.66
N TRP A 32 -4.05 -9.51 -7.74
CA TRP A 32 -4.00 -10.58 -6.74
C TRP A 32 -3.89 -11.97 -7.36
N LYS A 33 -4.72 -12.29 -8.36
CA LYS A 33 -4.66 -13.59 -9.06
C LYS A 33 -3.29 -13.81 -9.72
N ARG A 34 -2.70 -12.76 -10.28
CA ARG A 34 -1.35 -12.83 -10.86
C ARG A 34 -0.28 -13.06 -9.80
N ALA A 35 -0.37 -12.37 -8.67
CA ALA A 35 0.53 -12.58 -7.53
C ALA A 35 0.45 -14.02 -7.01
N MET A 36 -0.77 -14.55 -6.82
CA MET A 36 -1.02 -15.96 -6.44
C MET A 36 -0.43 -16.95 -7.45
N ALA A 37 -0.50 -16.66 -8.75
CA ALA A 37 0.08 -17.51 -9.79
C ALA A 37 1.62 -17.48 -9.79
N ALA A 38 2.22 -16.38 -9.35
CA ALA A 38 3.67 -16.20 -9.32
C ALA A 38 4.39 -16.91 -8.15
N LEU A 39 3.65 -17.33 -7.12
CA LEU A 39 4.19 -18.06 -5.97
C LEU A 39 4.71 -19.47 -6.35
N HIS A 40 5.69 -19.95 -5.57
CA HIS A 40 6.46 -21.15 -5.92
C HIS A 40 5.66 -22.44 -5.75
N ASP A 41 4.88 -22.57 -4.69
CA ASP A 41 4.17 -23.79 -4.35
C ASP A 41 2.78 -23.56 -3.76
N ASP A 42 2.05 -24.65 -3.55
CA ASP A 42 0.67 -24.61 -3.04
C ASP A 42 0.59 -24.28 -1.55
N ALA A 43 1.65 -24.50 -0.77
CA ALA A 43 1.71 -24.14 0.63
C ALA A 43 1.78 -22.61 0.78
N GLU A 44 2.61 -21.95 -0.02
CA GLU A 44 2.68 -20.49 -0.12
C GLU A 44 1.35 -19.89 -0.58
N ARG A 45 0.75 -20.44 -1.64
CA ARG A 45 -0.58 -20.03 -2.10
C ARG A 45 -1.63 -20.19 -0.99
N SER A 46 -1.58 -21.27 -0.24
CA SER A 46 -2.51 -21.53 0.87
C SER A 46 -2.34 -20.54 2.01
N ARG A 47 -1.09 -20.21 2.37
CA ARG A 47 -0.76 -19.20 3.39
C ARG A 47 -1.27 -17.82 2.97
N LEU A 48 -1.03 -17.42 1.72
CA LEU A 48 -1.48 -16.13 1.21
C LEU A 48 -3.01 -16.06 1.08
N ALA A 49 -3.66 -17.15 0.66
CA ALA A 49 -5.12 -17.26 0.61
C ALA A 49 -5.76 -17.21 2.00
N HIS A 50 -5.09 -17.73 3.03
CA HIS A 50 -5.55 -17.58 4.42
C HIS A 50 -5.53 -16.11 4.85
N ALA A 51 -4.43 -15.38 4.60
CA ALA A 51 -4.33 -13.96 4.89
C ALA A 51 -5.39 -13.13 4.15
N PHE A 52 -5.66 -13.45 2.88
CA PHE A 52 -6.76 -12.83 2.12
C PHE A 52 -8.11 -13.00 2.81
N ARG A 53 -8.46 -14.23 3.21
CA ARG A 53 -9.76 -14.49 3.86
C ARG A 53 -9.88 -13.77 5.18
N PHE A 54 -8.82 -13.78 5.98
CA PHE A 54 -8.74 -13.04 7.23
C PHE A 54 -8.99 -11.55 6.98
N ALA A 55 -8.18 -10.93 6.12
CA ALA A 55 -8.26 -9.49 5.83
C ALA A 55 -9.60 -9.09 5.18
N LYS A 56 -10.17 -9.93 4.30
CA LYS A 56 -11.48 -9.68 3.67
C LYS A 56 -12.63 -9.75 4.68
N GLY A 57 -12.49 -10.55 5.74
CA GLY A 57 -13.49 -10.70 6.79
C GLY A 57 -13.47 -9.59 7.85
N LEU A 58 -12.46 -8.71 7.83
CA LEU A 58 -12.34 -7.64 8.83
C LEU A 58 -13.36 -6.53 8.61
N LYS A 59 -13.79 -5.94 9.73
CA LYS A 59 -14.48 -4.65 9.74
C LYS A 59 -13.42 -3.54 9.81
N TYR A 60 -13.34 -2.72 8.76
CA TYR A 60 -12.41 -1.61 8.70
C TYR A 60 -13.08 -0.30 9.14
N HIS A 61 -12.36 0.48 9.94
CA HIS A 61 -12.77 1.79 10.44
C HIS A 61 -12.11 2.90 9.59
N HIS A 62 -12.45 2.95 8.30
CA HIS A 62 -11.95 4.00 7.41
C HIS A 62 -13.01 5.08 7.17
N VAL A 63 -12.62 6.35 7.31
CA VAL A 63 -13.55 7.48 7.09
C VAL A 63 -14.01 7.50 5.64
N GLY A 64 -15.32 7.44 5.43
CA GLY A 64 -15.94 7.60 4.12
C GLY A 64 -15.74 6.46 3.13
N LEU A 65 -15.31 5.27 3.56
CA LEU A 65 -15.25 4.04 2.75
C LEU A 65 -15.87 2.88 3.53
N THR A 66 -16.57 1.98 2.84
CA THR A 66 -16.98 0.70 3.43
C THR A 66 -15.79 -0.26 3.50
N SER A 67 -15.87 -1.31 4.32
CA SER A 67 -14.83 -2.35 4.39
C SER A 67 -14.50 -2.94 3.03
N ASP A 68 -15.51 -3.19 2.19
CA ASP A 68 -15.32 -3.79 0.87
C ASP A 68 -14.56 -2.88 -0.10
N ILE A 69 -14.84 -1.59 -0.05
CA ILE A 69 -14.14 -0.59 -0.86
C ILE A 69 -12.71 -0.44 -0.36
N TYR A 70 -12.53 -0.23 0.95
CA TYR A 70 -11.19 -0.07 1.56
C TYR A 70 -10.29 -1.29 1.32
N PHE A 71 -10.81 -2.51 1.41
CA PHE A 71 -10.05 -3.75 1.22
C PHE A 71 -9.32 -3.82 -0.13
N SER A 72 -9.77 -3.06 -1.12
CA SER A 72 -9.08 -2.95 -2.40
C SER A 72 -7.65 -2.40 -2.27
N HIS A 73 -7.39 -1.50 -1.32
CA HIS A 73 -6.05 -0.97 -1.06
C HIS A 73 -5.08 -2.03 -0.50
N PRO A 74 -5.33 -2.69 0.65
CA PRO A 74 -4.44 -3.73 1.15
C PRO A 74 -4.22 -4.87 0.15
N LEU A 75 -5.26 -5.25 -0.60
CA LEU A 75 -5.17 -6.28 -1.62
C LEU A 75 -4.22 -5.90 -2.76
N ARG A 76 -4.32 -4.65 -3.22
CA ARG A 76 -3.49 -4.10 -4.30
C ARG A 76 -2.06 -3.90 -3.83
N VAL A 77 -1.84 -3.40 -2.62
CA VAL A 77 -0.51 -3.29 -1.99
C VAL A 77 0.15 -4.67 -1.91
N ALA A 78 -0.55 -5.71 -1.48
CA ALA A 78 -0.02 -7.07 -1.42
C ALA A 78 0.36 -7.63 -2.79
N ALA A 79 -0.52 -7.46 -3.79
CA ALA A 79 -0.23 -7.93 -5.13
C ALA A 79 0.97 -7.21 -5.75
N LEU A 80 1.04 -5.87 -5.62
CA LEU A 80 2.15 -5.07 -6.13
C LEU A 80 3.47 -5.41 -5.41
N ALA A 81 3.44 -5.61 -4.09
CA ALA A 81 4.62 -6.00 -3.33
C ALA A 81 5.24 -7.31 -3.84
N ILE A 82 4.42 -8.34 -4.08
CA ILE A 82 4.88 -9.62 -4.64
C ILE A 82 5.43 -9.46 -6.06
N LEU A 83 4.68 -8.76 -6.92
CA LEU A 83 4.98 -8.66 -8.35
C LEU A 83 6.20 -7.77 -8.64
N ILE A 84 6.37 -6.67 -7.91
CA ILE A 84 7.46 -5.69 -8.14
C ILE A 84 8.76 -6.15 -7.49
N SER A 85 8.72 -6.67 -6.25
CA SER A 85 9.92 -7.15 -5.58
C SER A 85 10.51 -8.40 -6.22
N GLY A 86 9.67 -9.19 -6.90
CA GLY A 86 10.06 -10.48 -7.46
C GLY A 86 10.40 -11.52 -6.40
N ALA A 87 10.16 -11.25 -5.12
CA ALA A 87 10.47 -12.14 -4.01
C ALA A 87 9.72 -13.47 -4.11
N ARG A 88 8.56 -13.47 -4.80
CA ARG A 88 7.70 -14.65 -5.04
C ARG A 88 7.39 -15.44 -3.76
N ASP A 89 7.50 -14.80 -2.60
CA ASP A 89 7.27 -15.41 -1.30
C ASP A 89 5.91 -14.98 -0.73
N ALA A 90 5.23 -15.90 -0.04
CA ALA A 90 3.94 -15.59 0.58
C ALA A 90 4.07 -14.65 1.80
N GLY A 91 5.23 -14.60 2.46
CA GLY A 91 5.46 -13.80 3.67
C GLY A 91 5.29 -12.31 3.43
N THR A 92 5.93 -11.79 2.37
CA THR A 92 5.78 -10.39 1.93
C THR A 92 4.33 -10.07 1.60
N GLY A 93 3.61 -10.99 0.94
CA GLY A 93 2.19 -10.84 0.63
C GLY A 93 1.28 -10.80 1.86
N VAL A 94 1.53 -11.69 2.83
CA VAL A 94 0.80 -11.71 4.11
C VAL A 94 1.03 -10.42 4.88
N LEU A 95 2.29 -9.99 5.00
CA LEU A 95 2.63 -8.72 5.63
C LEU A 95 1.91 -7.54 4.97
N ALA A 96 1.95 -7.48 3.63
CA ALA A 96 1.37 -6.40 2.85
C ALA A 96 -0.16 -6.33 2.95
N VAL A 97 -0.89 -7.45 2.91
CA VAL A 97 -2.36 -7.42 3.00
C VAL A 97 -2.84 -7.06 4.41
N LEU A 98 -1.97 -7.22 5.41
CA LEU A 98 -2.25 -6.93 6.81
C LEU A 98 -1.60 -5.63 7.33
N HIS A 99 -0.87 -4.88 6.50
CA HIS A 99 0.06 -3.85 6.98
C HIS A 99 -0.58 -2.73 7.82
N ASN A 100 -1.85 -2.41 7.58
CA ASN A 100 -2.58 -1.35 8.29
C ASN A 100 -3.60 -1.87 9.31
N VAL A 101 -3.68 -3.18 9.57
CA VAL A 101 -4.80 -3.74 10.36
C VAL A 101 -4.85 -3.20 11.80
N LEU A 102 -3.69 -2.87 12.39
CA LEU A 102 -3.61 -2.25 13.71
C LEU A 102 -4.13 -0.81 13.72
N GLU A 103 -4.06 -0.11 12.59
CA GLU A 103 -4.48 1.29 12.47
C GLU A 103 -5.96 1.44 12.11
N VAL A 104 -6.53 0.46 11.39
CA VAL A 104 -7.86 0.59 10.78
C VAL A 104 -8.85 -0.51 11.18
N SER A 105 -8.57 -1.31 12.21
CA SER A 105 -9.49 -2.33 12.69
C SER A 105 -9.28 -2.61 14.18
N ASP A 106 -10.14 -3.44 14.78
CA ASP A 106 -10.04 -3.83 16.19
C ASP A 106 -9.09 -5.04 16.42
N VAL A 107 -8.32 -5.43 15.39
CA VAL A 107 -7.37 -6.54 15.48
C VAL A 107 -6.20 -6.16 16.38
N SER A 108 -5.88 -7.02 17.36
CA SER A 108 -4.71 -6.85 18.23
C SER A 108 -3.48 -7.55 17.68
N VAL A 109 -2.30 -7.13 18.17
CA VAL A 109 -1.02 -7.79 17.90
C VAL A 109 -1.04 -9.26 18.34
N ASP A 110 -1.68 -9.57 19.47
CA ASP A 110 -1.82 -10.95 19.97
C ASP A 110 -2.57 -11.84 18.96
N ILE A 111 -3.70 -11.36 18.42
CA ILE A 111 -4.46 -12.08 17.39
C ILE A 111 -3.59 -12.33 16.15
N LEU A 112 -2.79 -11.35 15.73
CA LEU A 112 -1.86 -11.51 14.60
C LEU A 112 -0.77 -12.52 14.90
N SER A 113 -0.20 -12.50 16.10
CA SER A 113 0.84 -13.43 16.53
C SER A 113 0.33 -14.86 16.59
N GLU A 114 -0.87 -15.09 17.14
CA GLU A 114 -1.53 -16.39 17.18
C GLU A 114 -1.89 -16.91 15.78
N THR A 115 -2.33 -16.03 14.88
CA THR A 115 -2.84 -16.42 13.54
C THR A 115 -1.73 -16.58 12.50
N PHE A 116 -0.72 -15.70 12.52
CA PHE A 116 0.30 -15.59 11.47
C PHE A 116 1.74 -15.73 11.98
N GLY A 117 1.93 -15.81 13.30
CA GLY A 117 3.23 -15.91 13.96
C GLY A 117 3.80 -14.57 14.42
N SER A 118 4.72 -14.64 15.37
CA SER A 118 5.39 -13.48 15.97
C SER A 118 6.20 -12.66 14.96
N ASP A 119 6.81 -13.31 13.97
CA ASP A 119 7.58 -12.61 12.92
C ASP A 119 6.71 -11.65 12.11
N ILE A 120 5.50 -12.08 11.69
CA ILE A 120 4.58 -11.23 10.93
C ILE A 120 4.02 -10.11 11.81
N SER A 121 3.60 -10.41 13.04
CA SER A 121 3.05 -9.39 13.95
C SER A 121 4.08 -8.32 14.30
N ASN A 122 5.32 -8.69 14.63
CA ASN A 122 6.41 -7.75 14.90
C ASN A 122 6.70 -6.83 13.68
N GLN A 123 6.66 -7.38 12.47
CA GLN A 123 6.84 -6.59 11.24
C GLN A 123 5.66 -5.64 10.98
N ILE A 124 4.42 -6.04 11.29
CA ILE A 124 3.25 -5.16 11.20
C ILE A 124 3.36 -4.01 12.21
N GLU A 125 3.77 -4.29 13.45
CA GLU A 125 4.03 -3.24 14.45
C GLU A 125 5.10 -2.26 13.97
N THR A 126 6.19 -2.77 13.41
CA THR A 126 7.26 -1.94 12.82
C THR A 126 6.74 -1.06 11.68
N LEU A 127 5.76 -1.53 10.90
CA LEU A 127 5.13 -0.76 9.82
C LEU A 127 4.12 0.29 10.32
N THR A 128 3.60 0.14 11.52
CA THR A 128 2.54 0.99 12.09
C THR A 128 3.14 2.33 12.52
N VAL A 129 2.50 3.43 12.08
CA VAL A 129 2.97 4.79 12.40
C VAL A 129 2.21 5.34 13.60
N ASP A 130 2.94 5.97 14.53
CA ASP A 130 2.35 6.75 15.60
C ASP A 130 1.78 8.06 15.01
N ARG A 131 0.46 8.16 15.02
CA ARG A 131 -0.27 9.28 14.40
C ARG A 131 -0.15 10.59 15.17
N ASP A 132 0.19 10.56 16.45
CA ASP A 132 0.32 11.75 17.29
C ASP A 132 1.60 12.52 16.99
N VAL A 133 2.67 11.82 16.59
CA VAL A 133 3.98 12.39 16.27
C VAL A 133 4.39 12.21 14.81
N GLN A 134 3.48 11.81 13.93
CA GLN A 134 3.79 11.50 12.53
C GLN A 134 4.37 12.66 11.71
N TRP A 135 4.31 13.91 12.19
CA TRP A 135 4.94 15.06 11.51
C TRP A 135 6.21 15.54 12.20
N ASP A 136 6.63 14.91 13.29
CA ASP A 136 7.89 15.19 13.95
C ASP A 136 9.06 14.59 13.16
N LYS A 137 10.08 15.42 12.91
CA LYS A 137 11.22 15.03 12.08
C LYS A 137 12.08 13.97 12.76
N THR A 138 12.34 14.09 14.06
CA THR A 138 13.16 13.15 14.83
C THR A 138 12.50 11.77 14.86
N TYR A 139 11.19 11.74 15.09
CA TYR A 139 10.39 10.52 15.01
C TYR A 139 10.50 9.86 13.63
N LYS A 140 10.35 10.64 12.55
CA LYS A 140 10.45 10.11 11.17
C LYS A 140 11.82 9.56 10.83
N GLU A 141 12.90 10.25 11.23
CA GLU A 141 14.27 9.78 11.06
C GLU A 141 14.49 8.44 11.76
N GLY A 142 14.03 8.31 13.02
CA GLY A 142 14.11 7.06 13.78
C GLY A 142 13.27 5.94 13.16
N TYR A 143 12.01 6.24 12.80
CA TYR A 143 11.09 5.30 12.18
C TYR A 143 11.65 4.74 10.88
N TYR A 144 12.01 5.60 9.92
CA TYR A 144 12.56 5.16 8.64
C TYR A 144 13.94 4.53 8.77
N GLY A 145 14.77 4.97 9.72
CA GLY A 145 16.02 4.30 10.07
C GLY A 145 15.79 2.85 10.50
N GLY A 146 14.77 2.60 11.32
CA GLY A 146 14.33 1.26 11.72
C GLY A 146 13.87 0.41 10.53
N LEU A 147 13.06 0.98 9.62
CA LEU A 147 12.63 0.27 8.40
C LEU A 147 13.83 -0.10 7.51
N VAL A 148 14.77 0.83 7.34
CA VAL A 148 15.98 0.60 6.52
C VAL A 148 16.84 -0.53 7.10
N ALA A 149 17.01 -0.56 8.42
CA ALA A 149 17.75 -1.61 9.13
C ALA A 149 17.01 -2.97 9.19
N GLY A 150 15.69 -2.98 8.98
CA GLY A 150 14.84 -4.16 9.08
C GLY A 150 14.91 -5.13 7.88
N PRO A 151 14.00 -6.12 7.85
CA PRO A 151 13.87 -7.04 6.72
C PRO A 151 13.46 -6.34 5.42
N LEU A 152 13.82 -6.93 4.26
CA LEU A 152 13.43 -6.40 2.95
C LEU A 152 11.91 -6.33 2.77
N SER A 153 11.15 -7.28 3.33
CA SER A 153 9.69 -7.30 3.32
C SER A 153 9.09 -6.01 3.87
N VAL A 154 9.56 -5.53 5.02
CA VAL A 154 9.10 -4.29 5.65
C VAL A 154 9.34 -3.09 4.73
N ARG A 155 10.53 -2.97 4.14
CA ARG A 155 10.85 -1.89 3.19
C ARG A 155 9.95 -1.94 1.97
N VAL A 156 9.82 -3.11 1.34
CA VAL A 156 8.97 -3.32 0.16
C VAL A 156 7.53 -2.93 0.44
N VAL A 157 6.97 -3.38 1.56
CA VAL A 157 5.59 -3.06 1.94
C VAL A 157 5.41 -1.57 2.16
N LYS A 158 6.32 -0.91 2.89
CA LYS A 158 6.23 0.55 3.09
C LYS A 158 6.34 1.32 1.77
N ILE A 159 7.26 0.95 0.88
CA ILE A 159 7.40 1.59 -0.44
C ILE A 159 6.09 1.48 -1.23
N VAL A 160 5.52 0.27 -1.29
CA VAL A 160 4.33 0.00 -2.12
C VAL A 160 3.06 0.61 -1.50
N ASP A 161 2.93 0.63 -0.18
CA ASP A 161 1.87 1.38 0.52
C ASP A 161 1.93 2.87 0.15
N LYS A 162 3.10 3.49 0.26
CA LYS A 162 3.30 4.90 -0.09
C LYS A 162 3.09 5.19 -1.57
N LEU A 163 3.51 4.30 -2.46
CA LEU A 163 3.20 4.36 -3.89
C LEU A 163 1.69 4.40 -4.12
N ASP A 164 0.93 3.51 -3.49
CA ASP A 164 -0.52 3.44 -3.69
C ASP A 164 -1.23 4.68 -3.13
N ASN A 165 -0.75 5.22 -2.01
CA ASN A 165 -1.27 6.44 -1.38
C ASN A 165 -1.03 7.70 -2.24
N LEU A 166 0.08 7.79 -2.97
CA LEU A 166 0.38 8.96 -3.82
C LEU A 166 -0.69 9.19 -4.91
N PHE A 167 -1.32 8.12 -5.41
CA PHE A 167 -2.40 8.23 -6.37
C PHE A 167 -3.64 8.93 -5.81
N VAL A 168 -3.85 8.91 -4.49
CA VAL A 168 -5.01 9.53 -3.84
C VAL A 168 -4.66 10.74 -2.97
N LEU A 169 -3.37 11.11 -2.87
CA LEU A 169 -2.89 12.22 -2.04
C LEU A 169 -3.63 13.54 -2.32
N GLY A 170 -3.95 13.81 -3.59
CA GLY A 170 -4.62 15.03 -4.00
C GLY A 170 -6.01 15.23 -3.39
N LEU A 171 -6.64 14.18 -2.88
CA LEU A 171 -7.95 14.28 -2.20
C LEU A 171 -7.88 14.98 -0.85
N ASN A 172 -6.68 15.07 -0.25
CA ASN A 172 -6.53 15.79 0.99
C ASN A 172 -6.65 17.30 0.70
N PRO A 173 -7.64 18.03 1.26
CA PRO A 173 -7.83 19.44 0.95
C PRO A 173 -6.70 20.32 1.50
N ASP A 174 -6.00 19.89 2.56
CA ASP A 174 -4.94 20.65 3.20
C ASP A 174 -3.63 20.57 2.40
N ALA A 175 -3.23 21.70 1.81
CA ALA A 175 -1.99 21.81 1.05
C ALA A 175 -0.74 21.52 1.90
N SER A 176 -0.69 21.99 3.15
CA SER A 176 0.44 21.75 4.05
C SER A 176 0.59 20.26 4.37
N VAL A 177 -0.51 19.52 4.51
CA VAL A 177 -0.45 18.07 4.70
C VAL A 177 0.08 17.37 3.45
N ARG A 178 -0.33 17.79 2.25
CA ARG A 178 0.19 17.24 0.99
C ARG A 178 1.70 17.50 0.84
N GLU A 179 2.16 18.72 1.11
CA GLU A 179 3.58 19.08 1.08
C GLU A 179 4.41 18.26 2.07
N LYS A 180 3.96 18.13 3.32
CA LYS A 180 4.66 17.30 4.32
C LYS A 180 4.73 15.83 3.91
N TYR A 181 3.67 15.30 3.31
CA TYR A 181 3.65 13.92 2.81
C TYR A 181 4.64 13.74 1.66
N LEU A 182 4.68 14.67 0.69
CA LEU A 182 5.64 14.61 -0.42
C LEU A 182 7.08 14.73 0.07
N ALA A 183 7.36 15.65 1.01
CA ALA A 183 8.67 15.76 1.65
C ALA A 183 9.08 14.45 2.34
N GLU A 184 8.16 13.79 3.06
CA GLU A 184 8.42 12.46 3.64
C GLU A 184 8.79 11.42 2.56
N ILE A 185 8.09 11.43 1.41
CA ILE A 185 8.41 10.53 0.31
C ILE A 185 9.81 10.83 -0.24
N GLU A 186 10.13 12.11 -0.46
CA GLU A 186 11.39 12.54 -1.05
C GLU A 186 12.58 12.29 -0.14
N ASP A 187 12.44 12.58 1.16
CA ASP A 187 13.52 12.45 2.15
C ASP A 187 13.81 10.99 2.51
N PHE A 188 12.78 10.13 2.56
CA PHE A 188 12.95 8.77 3.11
C PHE A 188 12.57 7.66 2.12
N VAL A 189 11.42 7.77 1.45
CA VAL A 189 10.87 6.66 0.66
C VAL A 189 11.55 6.53 -0.69
N LEU A 190 11.93 7.62 -1.35
CA LEU A 190 12.67 7.60 -2.62
C LEU A 190 14.06 6.95 -2.46
N PRO A 191 14.92 7.36 -1.50
CA PRO A 191 16.19 6.67 -1.26
C PRO A 191 16.00 5.19 -0.92
N MET A 192 14.99 4.86 -0.11
CA MET A 192 14.67 3.47 0.22
C MET A 192 14.21 2.66 -1.01
N THR A 193 13.46 3.29 -1.92
CA THR A 193 13.04 2.71 -3.20
C THR A 193 14.24 2.43 -4.10
N GLU A 194 15.20 3.36 -4.20
CA GLU A 194 16.43 3.15 -4.98
C GLU A 194 17.24 1.97 -4.49
N ALA A 195 17.36 1.82 -3.18
CA ALA A 195 18.11 0.73 -2.57
C ALA A 195 17.38 -0.62 -2.65
N SER A 196 16.05 -0.63 -2.51
CA SER A 196 15.28 -1.89 -2.30
C SER A 196 14.49 -2.34 -3.52
N LEU A 197 14.01 -1.41 -4.35
CA LEU A 197 13.20 -1.64 -5.55
C LEU A 197 13.67 -0.75 -6.72
N PRO A 198 14.92 -0.91 -7.19
CA PRO A 198 15.52 0.01 -8.18
C PRO A 198 14.70 0.11 -9.47
N SER A 199 14.03 -0.97 -9.90
CA SER A 199 13.13 -0.98 -11.06
C SER A 199 11.92 -0.05 -10.94
N LEU A 200 11.49 0.27 -9.72
CA LEU A 200 10.35 1.16 -9.43
C LEU A 200 10.76 2.65 -9.35
N THR A 201 12.04 2.94 -9.16
CA THR A 201 12.56 4.29 -8.85
C THR A 201 12.09 5.35 -9.84
N ALA A 202 12.26 5.11 -11.14
CA ALA A 202 11.89 6.09 -12.16
C ALA A 202 10.39 6.40 -12.14
N TYR A 203 9.57 5.37 -11.96
CA TYR A 203 8.11 5.51 -11.84
C TYR A 203 7.73 6.30 -10.59
N MET A 204 8.32 5.97 -9.43
CA MET A 204 8.05 6.64 -8.16
C MET A 204 8.44 8.14 -8.24
N ARG A 205 9.60 8.47 -8.81
CA ARG A 205 10.03 9.87 -9.02
C ARG A 205 9.06 10.64 -9.91
N ASN A 206 8.62 10.03 -11.02
CA ASN A 206 7.64 10.66 -11.90
C ASN A 206 6.28 10.85 -11.20
N LEU A 207 5.85 9.91 -10.37
CA LEU A 207 4.61 10.03 -9.61
C LEU A 207 4.68 11.14 -8.57
N VAL A 208 5.82 11.31 -7.88
CA VAL A 208 6.03 12.42 -6.95
C VAL A 208 5.93 13.77 -7.66
N GLN A 209 6.58 13.91 -8.83
CA GLN A 209 6.48 15.12 -9.66
C GLN A 209 5.06 15.39 -10.16
N ASP A 210 4.32 14.33 -10.54
CA ASP A 210 2.91 14.41 -10.92
C ASP A 210 2.04 14.89 -9.74
N CYS A 211 2.30 14.41 -8.52
CA CYS A 211 1.60 14.87 -7.31
C CYS A 211 1.84 16.35 -7.02
N HIS A 212 3.09 16.83 -7.12
CA HIS A 212 3.43 18.26 -7.01
C HIS A 212 2.66 19.10 -8.03
N SER A 213 2.55 18.60 -9.27
CA SER A 213 1.86 19.30 -10.37
C SER A 213 0.33 19.27 -10.24
N THR A 214 -0.21 18.17 -9.72
CA THR A 214 -1.67 17.94 -9.63
C THR A 214 -2.30 18.72 -8.48
N GLY A 215 -1.65 18.78 -7.32
CA GLY A 215 -2.18 19.49 -6.16
C GLY A 215 -3.50 18.87 -5.64
N PHE A 216 -4.52 19.70 -5.40
CA PHE A 216 -5.81 19.25 -4.88
C PHE A 216 -6.70 18.67 -6.00
N ILE A 217 -7.38 17.57 -5.69
CA ILE A 217 -8.33 16.88 -6.56
C ILE A 217 -9.65 16.76 -5.81
N GLU A 218 -10.76 17.14 -6.45
CA GLU A 218 -12.09 16.90 -5.90
C GLU A 218 -12.43 15.41 -5.89
N ARG A 219 -13.13 14.97 -4.85
CA ARG A 219 -13.56 13.57 -4.76
C ARG A 219 -14.54 13.26 -5.90
N PRO A 220 -14.38 12.14 -6.63
CA PRO A 220 -15.32 11.76 -7.69
C PRO A 220 -16.75 11.66 -7.18
N ALA A 221 -17.70 12.17 -7.97
CA ALA A 221 -19.12 11.98 -7.74
C ALA A 221 -19.62 10.72 -8.47
N ALA A 222 -20.62 10.04 -7.90
CA ALA A 222 -21.21 8.85 -8.52
C ALA A 222 -21.84 9.10 -9.91
N THR A 223 -22.14 10.35 -10.25
CA THR A 223 -22.64 10.76 -11.57
C THR A 223 -21.59 10.67 -12.68
N ASN A 224 -20.30 10.75 -12.34
CA ASN A 224 -19.20 10.77 -13.32
C ASN A 224 -18.91 9.38 -13.92
N LEU A 225 -19.53 8.31 -13.39
CA LEU A 225 -19.41 6.94 -13.91
C LEU A 225 -20.15 6.72 -15.24
N LYS A 226 -21.10 7.60 -15.61
CA LYS A 226 -22.00 7.39 -16.75
C LYS A 226 -21.58 8.07 -18.05
N GLU A 227 -20.57 8.93 -18.01
CA GLU A 227 -20.15 9.71 -19.19
C GLU A 227 -18.93 9.14 -19.91
N GLU A 228 -18.26 8.12 -19.33
CA GLU A 228 -17.04 7.52 -19.90
C GLU A 228 -17.16 6.03 -20.26
N THR A 229 -18.38 5.46 -20.26
CA THR A 229 -18.65 4.10 -20.79
C THR A 229 -19.05 4.09 -22.26
#